data_AF-A0A1G1YG15-F1
#
_entry.id   AF-A0A1G1YG15-F1
#
_cell.length_a   1.000
_cell.length_b   1.000
_cell.length_c   1.000
_cell.angle_alpha   90.00
_cell.angle_beta   90.00
_cell.angle_gamma   90.00
#
_symmetry.space_group_name_H-M   'P 1'
#
loop_
_entity.id
_entity.type
_entity.pdbx_description
1 polymer ?
#
loop_
_entity_poly.entity_id
_entity_poly.type
_entity_poly.pdbx_seq_one_letter_code
_entity_poly.pdbx_strand_id
1 'polypeptide(L)'
;MLTMARTIRQFWNDLHRLISAGLPLPKSLDLILSSLDCSNSFAKELGLIESYVHCRGFFYEALLKNPKFFGPLEINLIKAGERRKTLEIVLGCLAEGPLPIKANEYQNFYFSLATCLRSGVPLLSALQIAKNYCSGDLAKAIDKLGEAVKNGNPLSEPMRESGLFCDNEIVLVELGEGTGALDGISLSLAKACK
;
A
#
# COMPACT_ATOMS: atom_id res chain seq x y z
N MET A 1 8.14 -6.94 -22.48
CA MET A 1 7.19 -6.27 -21.56
C MET A 1 6.88 -7.12 -20.32
N LEU A 2 6.53 -8.40 -20.47
CA LEU A 2 6.22 -9.33 -19.36
C LEU A 2 7.38 -9.56 -18.36
N THR A 3 8.63 -9.49 -18.81
CA THR A 3 9.82 -9.70 -17.96
C THR A 3 10.04 -8.58 -16.95
N MET A 4 9.76 -7.33 -17.32
CA MET A 4 10.04 -6.16 -16.47
C MET A 4 9.06 -6.05 -15.29
N ALA A 5 7.76 -6.27 -15.53
CA ALA A 5 6.76 -6.30 -14.46
C ALA A 5 7.06 -7.40 -13.43
N ARG A 6 7.56 -8.55 -13.88
CA ARG A 6 8.02 -9.64 -13.00
C ARG A 6 9.24 -9.22 -12.17
N THR A 7 10.22 -8.55 -12.78
CA THR A 7 11.39 -8.03 -12.07
C THR A 7 11.00 -7.03 -10.98
N ILE A 8 10.15 -6.05 -11.28
CA ILE A 8 9.71 -5.04 -10.30
C ILE A 8 8.95 -5.70 -9.15
N ARG A 9 8.10 -6.70 -9.45
CA ARG A 9 7.42 -7.48 -8.41
C ARG A 9 8.41 -8.25 -7.54
N GLN A 10 9.42 -8.88 -8.14
CA GLN A 10 10.44 -9.62 -7.41
C GLN A 10 11.25 -8.69 -6.50
N PHE A 11 11.59 -7.50 -7.01
CA PHE A 11 12.23 -6.43 -6.22
C PHE A 11 11.44 -6.08 -4.97
N TRP A 12 10.13 -5.82 -5.08
CA TRP A 12 9.31 -5.52 -3.90
C TRP A 12 9.28 -6.68 -2.91
N ASN A 13 9.13 -7.92 -3.40
CA ASN A 13 9.12 -9.12 -2.57
C ASN A 13 10.41 -9.31 -1.77
N ASP A 14 11.55 -9.18 -2.44
CA ASP A 14 12.84 -9.36 -1.78
C ASP A 14 13.11 -8.20 -0.82
N LEU A 15 12.71 -6.98 -1.17
CA LEU A 15 12.86 -5.83 -0.28
C LEU A 15 12.03 -5.99 1.00
N HIS A 16 10.76 -6.40 0.89
CA HIS A 16 9.92 -6.71 2.05
C HIS A 16 10.57 -7.76 2.94
N ARG A 17 10.96 -8.91 2.37
CA ARG A 17 11.59 -10.01 3.12
C ARG A 17 12.82 -9.56 3.90
N LEU A 18 13.72 -8.80 3.26
CA LEU A 18 14.96 -8.35 3.88
C LEU A 18 14.69 -7.33 4.99
N ILE A 19 13.76 -6.39 4.79
CA ILE A 19 13.36 -5.42 5.82
C ILE A 19 12.68 -6.12 7.00
N SER A 20 11.76 -7.05 6.76
CA SER A 20 11.12 -7.85 7.82
C SER A 20 12.12 -8.73 8.58
N ALA A 21 13.21 -9.15 7.93
CA ALA A 21 14.32 -9.84 8.60
C ALA A 21 15.23 -8.88 9.41
N GLY A 22 14.91 -7.59 9.47
CA GLY A 22 15.63 -6.57 10.24
C GLY A 22 16.85 -6.00 9.53
N LEU A 23 17.04 -6.25 8.23
CA LEU A 23 18.16 -5.66 7.49
C LEU A 23 17.90 -4.16 7.21
N PRO A 24 18.92 -3.29 7.35
CA PRO A 24 18.81 -1.89 6.97
C PRO A 24 18.51 -1.71 5.47
N LEU A 25 17.67 -0.72 5.14
CA LEU A 25 17.25 -0.45 3.77
C LEU A 25 18.39 -0.32 2.73
N PRO A 26 19.47 0.46 2.96
CA PRO A 26 20.58 0.51 2.01
C PRO A 26 21.18 -0.88 1.74
N LYS A 27 21.32 -1.70 2.79
CA LYS A 27 21.90 -3.04 2.67
C LYS A 27 20.97 -3.99 1.92
N SER A 28 19.67 -3.88 2.15
CA SER A 28 18.67 -4.66 1.42
C SER A 28 18.68 -4.34 -0.08
N LEU A 29 18.81 -3.05 -0.45
CA LEU A 29 18.91 -2.61 -1.85
C LEU A 29 20.19 -3.13 -2.53
N ASP A 30 21.34 -3.07 -1.86
CA ASP A 30 22.64 -3.61 -2.32
C ASP A 30 22.57 -5.12 -2.62
N LEU A 31 21.94 -5.90 -1.73
CA LEU A 31 21.76 -7.34 -1.91
C LEU A 31 20.87 -7.67 -3.11
N ILE A 32 19.78 -6.93 -3.31
CA ILE A 32 18.88 -7.13 -4.46
C ILE A 32 19.57 -6.69 -5.75
N LEU A 33 20.30 -5.58 -5.75
CA LEU A 33 21.07 -5.13 -6.91
C LEU A 33 22.08 -6.20 -7.35
N SER A 34 22.77 -6.82 -6.38
CA SER A 34 23.74 -7.88 -6.64
C SER A 34 23.13 -9.17 -7.19
N SER A 35 21.82 -9.38 -7.02
CA SER A 35 21.12 -10.56 -7.55
C SER A 35 20.53 -10.35 -8.96
N LEU A 36 20.54 -9.12 -9.47
CA LEU A 36 20.05 -8.80 -10.81
C LEU A 36 21.13 -8.97 -11.88
N ASP A 37 20.72 -9.54 -13.01
CA ASP A 37 21.59 -9.60 -14.20
C ASP A 37 21.95 -8.19 -14.69
N CYS A 38 23.21 -8.00 -15.10
CA CYS A 38 23.72 -6.73 -15.62
C CYS A 38 23.03 -6.28 -16.93
N SER A 39 22.39 -7.21 -17.66
CA SER A 39 21.58 -6.91 -18.85
C SER A 39 20.22 -6.29 -18.50
N ASN A 40 19.83 -6.30 -17.23
CA ASN A 40 18.55 -5.77 -16.78
C ASN A 40 18.59 -4.24 -16.71
N SER A 41 17.75 -3.57 -17.51
CA SER A 41 17.67 -2.10 -17.51
C SER A 41 17.27 -1.52 -16.16
N PHE A 42 16.62 -2.29 -15.28
CA PHE A 42 16.27 -1.87 -13.92
C PHE A 42 17.48 -1.84 -12.97
N ALA A 43 18.50 -2.69 -13.18
CA ALA A 43 19.66 -2.78 -12.30
C ALA A 43 20.44 -1.46 -12.22
N LYS A 44 20.59 -0.77 -13.36
CA LYS A 44 21.24 0.54 -13.41
C LYS A 44 20.51 1.58 -12.56
N GLU A 45 19.19 1.64 -12.69
CA GLU A 45 18.37 2.58 -11.90
C GLU A 45 18.36 2.20 -10.42
N LEU A 46 18.33 0.90 -10.10
CA LEU A 46 18.41 0.42 -8.72
C LEU A 46 19.74 0.81 -8.05
N GLY A 47 20.86 0.83 -8.78
CA GLY A 47 22.13 1.35 -8.26
C GLY A 47 22.10 2.86 -7.96
N LEU A 48 21.38 3.65 -8.75
CA LEU A 48 21.17 5.08 -8.45
C LEU A 48 20.27 5.27 -7.22
N ILE A 49 19.28 4.39 -7.04
CA ILE A 49 18.40 4.40 -5.87
C ILE A 49 19.17 4.00 -4.61
N GLU A 50 19.94 2.91 -4.66
CA GLU A 50 20.77 2.44 -3.54
C GLU A 50 21.73 3.54 -3.08
N SER A 51 22.50 4.11 -4.01
CA SER A 51 23.47 5.17 -3.67
C SER A 51 22.81 6.41 -3.06
N TYR A 52 21.60 6.79 -3.51
CA TYR A 52 20.86 7.91 -2.95
C TYR A 52 20.41 7.64 -1.51
N VAL A 53 19.88 6.45 -1.24
CA VAL A 53 19.44 6.03 0.10
C VAL A 53 20.64 5.84 1.03
N HIS A 54 21.77 5.33 0.51
CA HIS A 54 23.03 5.25 1.24
C HIS A 54 23.50 6.63 1.72
N CYS A 55 23.33 7.66 0.89
CA CYS A 55 23.61 9.07 1.23
C CYS A 55 22.57 9.71 2.17
N ARG A 56 21.75 8.90 2.87
CA ARG A 56 20.69 9.32 3.80
C ARG A 56 19.54 10.11 3.13
N GLY A 57 19.39 10.03 1.81
CA GLY A 57 18.19 10.50 1.14
C GLY A 57 16.99 9.61 1.46
N PHE A 58 15.78 10.15 1.39
CA PHE A 58 14.58 9.33 1.56
C PHE A 58 14.40 8.40 0.35
N PHE A 59 13.99 7.16 0.59
CA PHE A 59 13.75 6.17 -0.46
C PHE A 59 12.68 6.62 -1.44
N TYR A 60 11.57 7.22 -0.97
CA TYR A 60 10.53 7.74 -1.86
C TYR A 60 11.06 8.82 -2.84
N GLU A 61 12.06 9.61 -2.45
CA GLU A 61 12.66 10.64 -3.30
C GLU A 61 13.52 10.02 -4.40
N ALA A 62 14.17 8.88 -4.12
CA ALA A 62 14.86 8.09 -5.13
C ALA A 62 13.88 7.44 -6.12
N LEU A 63 12.74 6.93 -5.64
CA LEU A 63 11.70 6.34 -6.48
C LEU A 63 11.03 7.38 -7.39
N LEU A 64 10.82 8.61 -6.91
CA LEU A 64 10.26 9.72 -7.69
C LEU A 64 11.05 10.05 -8.95
N LYS A 65 12.38 9.81 -8.95
CA LYS A 65 13.24 10.00 -10.13
C LYS A 65 13.05 8.91 -11.19
N ASN A 66 12.29 7.87 -10.87
CA ASN A 66 12.14 6.65 -11.67
C ASN A 66 10.66 6.30 -11.98
N PRO A 67 9.86 7.25 -12.53
CA PRO A 67 8.41 7.04 -12.75
C PRO A 67 8.09 5.96 -13.80
N LYS A 68 9.10 5.53 -14.57
CA LYS A 68 8.98 4.39 -15.51
C LYS A 68 8.77 3.06 -14.79
N PHE A 69 9.31 2.90 -13.58
CA PHE A 69 9.28 1.66 -12.82
C PHE A 69 8.33 1.71 -11.62
N PHE A 70 8.09 2.92 -11.08
CA PHE A 70 7.29 3.12 -9.88
C PHE A 70 6.16 4.11 -10.14
N GLY A 71 4.93 3.67 -9.89
CA GLY A 71 3.73 4.47 -9.99
C GLY A 71 3.53 5.39 -8.77
N PRO A 72 2.66 6.40 -8.89
CA PRO A 72 2.38 7.35 -7.80
C PRO A 72 1.92 6.70 -6.50
N LEU A 73 1.16 5.60 -6.58
CA LEU A 73 0.65 4.87 -5.42
C LEU A 73 1.79 4.26 -4.59
N GLU A 74 2.71 3.55 -5.23
CA GLU A 74 3.85 2.90 -4.57
C GLU A 74 4.72 3.95 -3.88
N ILE A 75 4.99 5.06 -4.57
CA ILE A 75 5.79 6.17 -4.05
C ILE A 75 5.11 6.82 -2.84
N ASN A 76 3.81 7.10 -2.92
CA ASN A 76 3.06 7.71 -1.82
C ASN A 76 3.02 6.81 -0.60
N LEU A 77 2.85 5.50 -0.81
CA LEU A 77 2.92 4.47 0.21
C LEU A 77 4.30 4.46 0.89
N ILE A 78 5.39 4.41 0.13
CA ILE A 78 6.75 4.42 0.68
C ILE A 78 7.03 5.71 1.46
N LYS A 79 6.68 6.88 0.89
CA LYS A 79 6.83 8.19 1.54
C LYS A 79 6.19 8.22 2.92
N ALA A 80 5.00 7.66 2.99
CA ALA A 80 4.24 7.52 4.20
C ALA A 80 4.88 6.55 5.21
N GLY A 81 5.29 5.37 4.74
CA GLY A 81 5.94 4.33 5.54
C GLY A 81 7.26 4.79 6.15
N GLU A 82 8.09 5.51 5.37
CA GLU A 82 9.36 6.06 5.85
C GLU A 82 9.18 7.10 6.95
N ARG A 83 8.17 7.98 6.84
CA ARG A 83 7.92 9.04 7.84
C ARG A 83 7.46 8.49 9.19
N ARG A 84 6.73 7.38 9.18
CA ARG A 84 6.11 6.78 10.39
C ARG A 84 6.85 5.53 10.88
N LYS A 85 7.99 5.18 10.28
CA LYS A 85 8.72 3.92 10.53
C LYS A 85 7.85 2.67 10.33
N THR A 86 6.84 2.75 9.46
CA THR A 86 5.96 1.66 9.05
C THR A 86 6.32 1.13 7.66
N LEU A 87 7.58 1.30 7.26
CA LEU A 87 8.08 0.91 5.94
C LEU A 87 7.91 -0.59 5.68
N GLU A 88 8.07 -1.43 6.71
CA GLU A 88 7.82 -2.87 6.62
C GLU A 88 6.39 -3.18 6.15
N ILE A 89 5.39 -2.60 6.82
CA ILE A 89 3.96 -2.81 6.53
C ILE A 89 3.65 -2.40 5.09
N VAL A 90 4.16 -1.23 4.70
CA VAL A 90 4.01 -0.74 3.33
C VAL A 90 4.67 -1.67 2.32
N LEU A 91 5.87 -2.15 2.60
CA LEU A 91 6.58 -3.07 1.72
C LEU A 91 5.83 -4.39 1.59
N GLY A 92 5.22 -4.91 2.66
CA GLY A 92 4.35 -6.10 2.58
C GLY A 92 3.21 -5.91 1.61
N CYS A 93 2.57 -4.73 1.65
CA CYS A 93 1.52 -4.35 0.71
C CYS A 93 2.01 -4.29 -0.76
N LEU A 94 3.24 -3.84 -1.00
CA LEU A 94 3.83 -3.73 -2.35
C LEU A 94 4.38 -5.06 -2.88
N ALA A 95 4.94 -5.88 -1.99
CA ALA A 95 5.60 -7.15 -2.24
C ALA A 95 4.63 -8.24 -2.62
N GLU A 96 3.75 -8.56 -1.68
CA GLU A 96 3.00 -9.79 -1.72
C GLU A 96 1.91 -9.71 -2.79
N GLY A 97 1.45 -8.49 -3.08
CA GLY A 97 0.11 -8.39 -3.64
C GLY A 97 -0.82 -9.25 -2.78
N PRO A 98 -1.80 -9.97 -3.34
CA PRO A 98 -2.91 -10.48 -2.54
C PRO A 98 -2.56 -11.46 -1.39
N LEU A 99 -2.99 -11.16 -0.16
CA LEU A 99 -3.17 -12.08 0.99
C LEU A 99 -4.31 -13.08 0.72
N PRO A 100 -4.24 -14.36 1.11
CA PRO A 100 -5.26 -15.38 0.80
C PRO A 100 -6.56 -15.25 1.62
N ILE A 101 -7.69 -14.74 1.09
CA ILE A 101 -9.01 -14.68 1.79
C ILE A 101 -10.25 -14.93 0.87
N LYS A 102 -10.30 -16.01 0.08
CA LYS A 102 -11.50 -16.46 -0.69
C LYS A 102 -12.55 -15.36 -1.05
N ALA A 103 -12.33 -14.61 -2.11
CA ALA A 103 -13.37 -13.85 -2.86
C ALA A 103 -14.31 -12.95 -2.01
N ASN A 104 -13.77 -12.36 -0.94
CA ASN A 104 -14.58 -11.83 0.17
C ASN A 104 -15.22 -10.45 -0.10
N GLU A 105 -16.21 -10.11 0.71
CA GLU A 105 -16.89 -8.81 0.73
C GLU A 105 -15.92 -7.62 0.91
N TYR A 106 -14.78 -7.80 1.60
CA TYR A 106 -13.74 -6.77 1.78
C TYR A 106 -13.07 -6.39 0.46
N GLN A 107 -12.76 -7.36 -0.41
CA GLN A 107 -12.18 -7.08 -1.72
C GLN A 107 -13.11 -6.15 -2.52
N ASN A 108 -14.40 -6.50 -2.59
CA ASN A 108 -15.40 -5.73 -3.33
C ASN A 108 -15.64 -4.36 -2.69
N PHE A 109 -15.68 -4.31 -1.35
CA PHE A 109 -15.75 -3.06 -0.59
C PHE A 109 -14.60 -2.13 -0.94
N TYR A 110 -13.35 -2.57 -0.76
CA TYR A 110 -12.18 -1.74 -1.00
C TYR A 110 -12.03 -1.38 -2.49
N PHE A 111 -12.39 -2.27 -3.41
CA PHE A 111 -12.33 -1.98 -4.85
C PHE A 111 -13.36 -0.92 -5.25
N SER A 112 -14.59 -1.05 -4.74
CA SER A 112 -15.65 -0.08 -4.95
C SER A 112 -15.28 1.28 -4.36
N LEU A 113 -14.80 1.29 -3.11
CA LEU A 113 -14.33 2.48 -2.41
C LEU A 113 -13.22 3.19 -3.19
N ALA A 114 -12.20 2.44 -3.64
CA ALA A 114 -11.10 2.96 -4.44
C ALA A 114 -11.59 3.61 -5.74
N THR A 115 -12.53 2.96 -6.43
CA THR A 115 -13.08 3.44 -7.71
C THR A 115 -13.87 4.73 -7.50
N CYS A 116 -14.77 4.75 -6.51
CA CYS A 116 -15.54 5.93 -6.17
C CYS A 116 -14.64 7.12 -5.83
N LEU A 117 -13.64 6.92 -4.97
CA LEU A 117 -12.73 8.00 -4.55
C LEU A 117 -11.91 8.54 -5.74
N ARG A 118 -11.41 7.68 -6.65
CA ARG A 118 -10.72 8.13 -7.87
C ARG A 118 -11.61 8.94 -8.80
N SER A 119 -12.91 8.64 -8.82
CA SER A 119 -13.90 9.40 -9.57
C SER A 119 -14.32 10.70 -8.88
N GLY A 120 -13.70 11.06 -7.75
CA GLY A 120 -14.02 12.27 -6.99
C GLY A 120 -15.30 12.17 -6.17
N VAL A 121 -15.84 10.96 -5.97
CA VAL A 121 -17.00 10.76 -5.09
C VAL A 121 -16.57 11.03 -3.64
N PRO A 122 -17.31 11.86 -2.88
CA PRO A 122 -16.99 12.11 -1.47
C PRO A 122 -16.94 10.83 -0.63
N LEU A 123 -16.03 10.78 0.34
CA LEU A 123 -15.76 9.57 1.15
C LEU A 123 -17.03 8.98 1.78
N LEU A 124 -17.88 9.80 2.39
CA LEU A 124 -19.13 9.34 3.00
C LEU A 124 -20.04 8.62 1.98
N SER A 125 -20.21 9.19 0.79
CA SER A 125 -20.99 8.58 -0.29
C SER A 125 -20.32 7.32 -0.83
N ALA A 126 -18.98 7.34 -0.96
CA ALA A 126 -18.20 6.20 -1.43
C ALA A 126 -18.32 5.00 -0.47
N LEU A 127 -18.30 5.23 0.85
CA LEU A 127 -18.54 4.19 1.86
C LEU A 127 -19.93 3.57 1.72
N GLN A 128 -20.97 4.38 1.51
CA GLN A 128 -22.34 3.87 1.34
C GLN A 128 -22.50 3.06 0.05
N ILE A 129 -21.85 3.45 -1.05
CA ILE A 129 -21.84 2.67 -2.29
C ILE A 129 -21.11 1.33 -2.08
N ALA A 130 -19.93 1.37 -1.47
CA ALA A 130 -19.11 0.19 -1.23
C ALA A 130 -19.77 -0.80 -0.25
N LYS A 131 -20.57 -0.30 0.70
CA LYS A 131 -21.37 -1.13 1.62
C LYS A 131 -22.32 -2.10 0.92
N ASN A 132 -22.78 -1.79 -0.30
CA ASN A 132 -23.69 -2.68 -1.05
C ASN A 132 -23.08 -4.05 -1.37
N TYR A 133 -21.77 -4.19 -1.25
CA TYR A 133 -21.05 -5.45 -1.41
C TYR A 133 -20.79 -6.19 -0.10
N CYS A 134 -21.29 -5.66 1.02
CA CYS A 134 -21.07 -6.18 2.36
C CYS A 134 -22.38 -6.60 3.01
N SER A 135 -22.31 -7.58 3.88
CA SER A 135 -23.44 -8.08 4.64
C SER A 135 -23.08 -8.25 6.11
N GLY A 136 -24.07 -8.61 6.94
CA GLY A 136 -23.85 -8.96 8.35
C GLY A 136 -23.11 -7.90 9.16
N ASP A 137 -22.08 -8.32 9.87
CA ASP A 137 -21.31 -7.44 10.78
C ASP A 137 -20.38 -6.48 10.04
N LEU A 138 -19.91 -6.84 8.83
CA LEU A 138 -19.11 -5.94 8.00
C LEU A 138 -19.95 -4.74 7.52
N ALA A 139 -21.18 -4.97 7.06
CA ALA A 139 -22.08 -3.88 6.67
C ALA A 139 -22.35 -2.91 7.84
N LYS A 140 -22.57 -3.45 9.05
CA LYS A 140 -22.74 -2.64 10.27
C LYS A 140 -21.47 -1.87 10.63
N ALA A 141 -20.30 -2.48 10.47
CA ALA A 141 -19.02 -1.79 10.69
C ALA A 141 -18.85 -0.63 9.70
N ILE A 142 -19.19 -0.83 8.42
CA ILE A 142 -19.13 0.23 7.40
C ILE A 142 -20.11 1.37 7.71
N ASP A 143 -21.29 1.07 8.27
CA ASP A 143 -22.20 2.11 8.76
C ASP A 143 -21.59 2.93 9.90
N LYS A 144 -20.88 2.28 10.84
CA LYS A 144 -20.11 3.00 11.87
C LYS A 144 -18.98 3.86 11.29
N LEU A 145 -18.28 3.36 10.27
CA LEU A 145 -17.28 4.15 9.52
C LEU A 145 -17.92 5.39 8.90
N GLY A 146 -19.10 5.25 8.30
CA GLY A 146 -19.86 6.38 7.74
C GLY A 146 -20.24 7.42 8.79
N GLU A 147 -20.74 6.99 9.95
CA GLU A 147 -21.05 7.90 11.06
C GLU A 147 -19.80 8.58 11.63
N ALA A 148 -18.65 7.88 11.72
CA ALA A 148 -17.38 8.49 12.13
C ALA A 148 -16.96 9.61 11.18
N VAL A 149 -16.97 9.37 9.86
CA VAL A 149 -16.64 10.38 8.85
C VAL A 149 -17.58 11.58 8.93
N LYS A 150 -18.89 11.33 9.09
CA LYS A 150 -19.90 12.39 9.22
C LYS A 150 -19.68 13.29 10.45
N ASN A 151 -19.12 12.73 11.52
CA ASN A 151 -18.77 13.46 12.74
C ASN A 151 -17.34 14.05 12.73
N GLY A 152 -16.57 13.82 11.67
CA GLY A 152 -15.18 14.30 11.56
C GLY A 152 -14.15 13.43 12.28
N ASN A 153 -14.51 12.21 12.68
CA ASN A 153 -13.62 11.25 13.32
C ASN A 153 -12.88 10.41 12.27
N PRO A 154 -11.66 9.93 12.57
CA PRO A 154 -10.91 9.06 11.65
C PRO A 154 -11.58 7.69 11.51
N LEU A 155 -11.46 7.09 10.32
CA LEU A 155 -11.92 5.73 10.01
C LEU A 155 -11.23 4.67 10.85
N SER A 156 -9.98 4.91 11.24
CA SER A 156 -9.16 3.97 12.00
C SER A 156 -9.77 3.59 13.36
N GLU A 157 -10.52 4.50 14.00
CA GLU A 157 -11.20 4.26 15.28
C GLU A 157 -12.30 3.18 15.17
N PRO A 158 -13.38 3.35 14.38
CA PRO A 158 -14.42 2.34 14.26
C PRO A 158 -13.93 1.05 13.60
N MET A 159 -12.88 1.11 12.76
CA MET A 159 -12.22 -0.11 12.27
C MET A 159 -11.64 -0.93 13.43
N ARG A 160 -10.91 -0.28 14.35
CA ARG A 160 -10.34 -0.94 15.53
C ARG A 160 -11.41 -1.49 16.47
N GLU A 161 -12.46 -0.70 16.73
CA GLU A 161 -13.57 -1.11 17.60
C GLU A 161 -14.35 -2.30 17.05
N SER A 162 -14.44 -2.43 15.71
CA SER A 162 -15.18 -3.53 15.10
C SER A 162 -14.51 -4.89 15.31
N GLY A 163 -13.18 -4.92 15.47
CA GLY A 163 -12.39 -6.16 15.48
C GLY A 163 -12.40 -6.94 14.17
N LEU A 164 -12.96 -6.37 13.09
CA LEU A 164 -13.13 -7.02 11.79
C LEU A 164 -11.96 -6.74 10.82
N PHE A 165 -11.17 -5.71 11.08
CA PHE A 165 -10.03 -5.30 10.26
C PHE A 165 -8.73 -5.64 10.99
N CYS A 166 -7.73 -6.14 10.26
CA CYS A 166 -6.42 -6.40 10.85
C CYS A 166 -5.63 -5.10 11.07
N ASP A 167 -4.63 -5.15 11.95
CA ASP A 167 -3.84 -3.96 12.30
C ASP A 167 -3.18 -3.30 11.08
N ASN A 168 -2.72 -4.10 10.11
CA ASN A 168 -2.11 -3.58 8.88
C ASN A 168 -3.11 -2.79 8.02
N GLU A 169 -4.36 -3.24 7.92
CA GLU A 169 -5.41 -2.49 7.21
C GLU A 169 -5.66 -1.15 7.88
N ILE A 170 -5.79 -1.14 9.20
CA ILE A 170 -6.04 0.08 9.99
C ILE A 170 -4.91 1.08 9.80
N VAL A 171 -3.65 0.63 9.87
CA VAL A 171 -2.47 1.49 9.66
C VAL A 171 -2.47 2.08 8.24
N LEU A 172 -2.82 1.28 7.23
CA LEU A 172 -2.86 1.75 5.84
C LEU A 172 -4.01 2.75 5.63
N VAL A 173 -5.18 2.53 6.22
CA VAL A 173 -6.30 3.48 6.15
C VAL A 173 -5.94 4.79 6.85
N GLU A 174 -5.40 4.75 8.08
CA GLU A 174 -4.95 5.95 8.81
C GLU A 174 -3.94 6.77 7.98
N LEU A 175 -3.07 6.06 7.28
CA LEU A 175 -2.10 6.66 6.38
C LEU A 175 -2.74 7.31 5.15
N GLY A 176 -3.71 6.63 4.55
CA GLY A 176 -4.51 7.16 3.44
C GLY A 176 -5.28 8.40 3.84
N GLU A 177 -5.87 8.42 5.04
CA GLU A 177 -6.57 9.58 5.60
C GLU A 177 -5.64 10.78 5.76
N GLY A 178 -4.49 10.58 6.42
CA GLY A 178 -3.53 11.66 6.68
C GLY A 178 -2.81 12.20 5.44
N THR A 179 -2.84 11.47 4.31
CA THR A 179 -2.17 11.85 3.06
C THR A 179 -3.13 12.19 1.92
N GLY A 180 -4.44 11.98 2.10
CA GLY A 180 -5.43 12.10 1.03
C GLY A 180 -5.31 11.00 -0.05
N ALA A 181 -4.63 9.90 0.24
CA ALA A 181 -4.36 8.80 -0.69
C ALA A 181 -5.25 7.56 -0.45
N LEU A 182 -6.42 7.74 0.18
CA LEU A 182 -7.36 6.65 0.49
C LEU A 182 -7.79 5.85 -0.75
N ASP A 183 -7.85 6.48 -1.91
CA ASP A 183 -8.18 5.85 -3.20
C ASP A 183 -7.10 4.84 -3.66
N GLY A 184 -5.85 5.17 -3.37
CA GLY A 184 -4.68 4.35 -3.58
C GLY A 184 -4.62 3.21 -2.58
N ILE A 185 -4.72 3.55 -1.29
CA ILE A 185 -4.75 2.59 -0.19
C ILE A 185 -5.85 1.56 -0.39
N SER A 186 -7.08 2.00 -0.67
CA SER A 186 -8.21 1.10 -0.87
C SER A 186 -7.98 0.17 -2.06
N LEU A 187 -7.37 0.64 -3.15
CA LEU A 187 -7.04 -0.27 -4.26
C LEU A 187 -5.99 -1.30 -3.85
N SER A 188 -4.99 -0.88 -3.08
CA SER A 188 -3.98 -1.78 -2.55
C SER A 188 -4.59 -2.83 -1.61
N LEU A 189 -5.48 -2.44 -0.70
CA LEU A 189 -6.21 -3.33 0.20
C LEU A 189 -7.14 -4.28 -0.56
N ALA A 190 -7.86 -3.79 -1.58
CA ALA A 190 -8.66 -4.63 -2.46
C ALA A 190 -7.82 -5.70 -3.17
N LYS A 191 -6.63 -5.32 -3.62
CA LYS A 191 -5.68 -6.27 -4.20
C LYS A 191 -5.08 -7.18 -3.13
N ALA A 192 -4.98 -6.73 -1.88
CA ALA A 192 -4.49 -7.51 -0.75
C ALA A 192 -5.51 -8.56 -0.31
N CYS A 193 -6.82 -8.37 -0.49
CA CYS A 193 -7.81 -9.43 -0.27
C CYS A 193 -7.83 -10.39 -1.48
N LYS A 194 -7.21 -11.58 -1.43
CA LYS A 194 -7.71 -12.74 -2.21
C LYS A 194 -8.92 -13.31 -1.52
#